data_AF-A0A519SVV8-F1
#
_entry.id   AF-A0A519SVV8-F1
#
_cell.length_a   1.000
_cell.length_b   1.000
_cell.length_c   1.000
_cell.angle_alpha   90.00
_cell.angle_beta   90.00
_cell.angle_gamma   90.00
#
_symmetry.space_group_name_H-M   'P 1'
#
loop_
_entity.id
_entity.type
_entity.pdbx_description
1 polymer ?
#
loop_
_entity_poly.entity_id
_entity_poly.type
_entity_poly.pdbx_seq_one_letter_code
_entity_poly.pdbx_strand_id
1 'polypeptide(L)'
;MSIRYLIVLVSWLLASRVFAQKPLTLRSPDGQLTFRFRLTPQAPVYTVAFHGKPVVTESPLGLVFQPGGAWGAGLRQVSAQASVTDEFYSLPVGKASRVRNHYRQLRIALREGGPGRLVYLVVRAYDDGLAFRYEFPAQKDWTSYVLTDENSTFHLAGDPTLLTLFRPSYTTSHEGFYSRLPLSKVKADTLLDLPTLVQ
;
A
#
# COMPACT_ATOMS: atom_id res chain seq x y z
N MET A 1 45.82 2.10 -58.06
CA MET A 1 45.98 2.96 -56.87
C MET A 1 44.68 2.88 -56.08
N SER A 2 44.79 2.47 -54.82
CA SER A 2 43.78 1.75 -54.03
C SER A 2 42.78 2.68 -53.36
N ILE A 3 41.47 2.54 -53.64
CA ILE A 3 40.41 3.25 -52.93
C ILE A 3 39.91 2.36 -51.78
N ARG A 4 40.16 2.84 -50.56
CA ARG A 4 39.90 2.16 -49.30
C ARG A 4 38.45 2.35 -48.87
N TYR A 5 37.79 1.25 -48.51
CA TYR A 5 36.46 1.22 -47.88
C TYR A 5 36.50 1.91 -46.51
N LEU A 6 35.70 2.95 -46.33
CA LEU A 6 35.43 3.56 -45.02
C LEU A 6 34.04 3.10 -44.57
N ILE A 7 34.00 2.03 -43.80
CA ILE A 7 32.78 1.55 -43.12
C ILE A 7 32.55 2.46 -41.92
N VAL A 8 31.59 3.39 -42.04
CA VAL A 8 31.09 4.16 -40.90
C VAL A 8 29.98 3.36 -40.24
N LEU A 9 30.32 2.66 -39.16
CA LEU A 9 29.39 1.91 -38.32
C LEU A 9 28.64 2.91 -37.43
N VAL A 10 27.47 3.37 -37.88
CA VAL A 10 26.58 4.21 -37.07
C VAL A 10 25.91 3.31 -36.04
N SER A 11 26.46 3.27 -34.82
CA SER A 11 25.81 2.63 -33.67
C SER A 11 24.63 3.51 -33.24
N TRP A 12 23.44 3.14 -33.69
CA TRP A 12 22.19 3.70 -33.21
C TRP A 12 21.96 3.16 -31.79
N LEU A 13 22.50 3.85 -30.79
CA LEU A 13 22.13 3.69 -29.39
C LEU A 13 20.64 4.03 -29.27
N LEU A 14 19.78 3.00 -29.35
CA LEU A 14 18.43 3.07 -28.84
C LEU A 14 18.53 3.37 -27.33
N ALA A 15 18.52 4.66 -26.99
CA ALA A 15 18.23 5.11 -25.65
C ALA A 15 16.78 4.75 -25.36
N SER A 16 16.56 3.54 -24.85
CA SER A 16 15.32 3.16 -24.21
C SER A 16 15.08 4.16 -23.09
N ARG A 17 14.17 5.11 -23.32
CA ARG A 17 13.69 5.99 -22.27
C ARG A 17 12.94 5.13 -21.27
N VAL A 18 13.64 4.70 -20.24
CA VAL A 18 13.03 4.15 -19.04
C VAL A 18 12.22 5.28 -18.43
N PHE A 19 10.92 5.31 -18.73
CA PHE A 19 9.97 6.16 -18.02
C PHE A 19 9.83 5.60 -16.61
N ALA A 20 10.71 6.03 -15.71
CA ALA A 20 10.50 5.84 -14.29
C ALA A 20 9.27 6.67 -13.90
N GLN A 21 8.17 5.98 -13.61
CA GLN A 21 6.94 6.64 -13.17
C GLN A 21 7.23 7.32 -11.83
N LYS A 22 7.05 8.65 -11.77
CA LYS A 22 7.29 9.40 -10.53
C LYS A 22 6.43 8.81 -9.40
N PRO A 23 6.98 8.62 -8.18
CA PRO A 23 6.20 8.09 -7.08
C PRO A 23 5.02 9.00 -6.76
N LEU A 24 3.85 8.41 -6.52
CA LEU A 24 2.69 9.15 -6.05
C LEU A 24 2.88 9.49 -4.57
N THR A 25 2.59 10.73 -4.19
CA THR A 25 2.75 11.20 -2.81
C THR A 25 1.44 11.77 -2.31
N LEU A 26 1.05 11.39 -1.09
CA LEU A 26 -0.08 11.92 -0.36
C LEU A 26 0.42 12.43 0.99
N ARG A 27 0.07 13.66 1.35
CA ARG A 27 0.36 14.24 2.67
C ARG A 27 -0.93 14.38 3.46
N SER A 28 -0.85 14.32 4.78
CA SER A 28 -1.93 14.76 5.67
C SER A 28 -2.29 16.24 5.43
N PRO A 29 -3.46 16.71 5.91
CA PRO A 29 -3.80 18.12 5.88
C PRO A 29 -2.75 19.04 6.51
N ASP A 30 -2.19 18.68 7.66
CA ASP A 30 -1.12 19.41 8.35
C ASP A 30 0.28 19.21 7.73
N GLY A 31 0.41 18.26 6.80
CA GLY A 31 1.64 17.96 6.07
C GLY A 31 2.67 17.10 6.81
N GLN A 32 2.40 16.67 8.04
CA GLN A 32 3.34 15.93 8.90
C GLN A 32 3.43 14.44 8.55
N LEU A 33 2.32 13.84 8.14
CA LEU A 33 2.27 12.47 7.64
C LEU A 33 2.44 12.49 6.12
N THR A 34 3.33 11.63 5.61
CA THR A 34 3.57 11.47 4.17
C THR A 34 3.52 10.00 3.79
N PHE A 35 2.55 9.66 2.94
CA PHE A 35 2.48 8.39 2.23
C PHE A 35 3.11 8.52 0.85
N ARG A 36 3.91 7.53 0.44
CA ARG A 36 4.41 7.43 -0.93
C ARG A 36 4.11 6.06 -1.49
N PHE A 37 3.67 6.03 -2.75
CA PHE A 37 3.35 4.83 -3.50
C PHE A 37 4.20 4.75 -4.77
N ARG A 38 4.65 3.55 -5.11
CA ARG A 38 5.32 3.27 -6.38
C ARG A 38 5.04 1.84 -6.82
N LEU A 39 5.24 1.57 -8.10
CA LEU A 39 5.20 0.22 -8.67
C LEU A 39 6.62 -0.35 -8.73
N THR A 40 6.79 -1.60 -8.32
CA THR A 40 7.95 -2.43 -8.67
C THR A 40 7.53 -3.46 -9.73
N PRO A 41 8.48 -4.16 -10.38
CA PRO A 41 8.13 -5.30 -11.23
C PRO A 41 7.33 -6.39 -10.50
N GLN A 42 7.53 -6.55 -9.19
CA GLN A 42 6.98 -7.63 -8.38
C GLN A 42 5.65 -7.27 -7.69
N ALA A 43 5.50 -6.03 -7.22
CA ALA A 43 4.35 -5.59 -6.43
C ALA A 43 4.19 -4.06 -6.42
N PRO A 44 2.97 -3.53 -6.21
CA PRO A 44 2.81 -2.19 -5.68
C PRO A 44 3.41 -2.12 -4.26
N VAL A 45 4.17 -1.07 -3.98
CA VAL A 45 4.78 -0.86 -2.66
C VAL A 45 4.50 0.54 -2.14
N TYR A 46 4.47 0.69 -0.82
CA TYR A 46 4.30 1.98 -0.17
C TYR A 46 5.29 2.20 0.97
N THR A 47 5.42 3.47 1.35
CA THR A 47 6.13 3.92 2.55
C THR A 47 5.30 4.97 3.29
N VAL A 48 5.50 5.08 4.59
CA VAL A 48 4.88 6.10 5.44
C VAL A 48 5.96 6.76 6.30
N ALA A 49 5.96 8.08 6.32
CA ALA A 49 6.80 8.87 7.22
C ALA A 49 5.94 9.85 8.02
N PHE A 50 6.33 10.09 9.27
CA PHE A 50 5.71 11.08 10.16
C PHE A 50 6.79 12.03 10.67
N HIS A 51 6.57 13.34 10.56
CA HIS A 51 7.60 14.37 10.82
C HIS A 51 8.94 14.09 10.10
N GLY A 52 8.85 13.57 8.86
CA GLY A 52 10.02 13.20 8.06
C GLY A 52 10.75 11.92 8.50
N LYS A 53 10.36 11.27 9.60
CA LYS A 53 10.93 10.01 10.06
C LYS A 53 10.14 8.83 9.48
N PRO A 54 10.81 7.77 8.97
CA PRO A 54 10.12 6.60 8.46
C PRO A 54 9.39 5.87 9.59
N VAL A 55 8.13 5.49 9.35
CA VAL A 55 7.30 4.67 10.24
C VAL A 55 7.08 3.30 9.58
N VAL A 56 6.67 3.32 8.31
CA VAL A 56 6.57 2.14 7.46
C VAL A 56 7.56 2.29 6.31
N THR A 57 8.53 1.39 6.27
CA THR A 57 9.48 1.27 5.15
C THR A 57 8.80 0.56 3.98
N GLU A 58 9.54 0.33 2.90
CA GLU A 58 8.97 -0.20 1.66
C GLU A 58 8.23 -1.53 1.89
N SER A 59 6.90 -1.45 1.81
CA SER A 59 5.99 -2.54 2.16
C SER A 59 5.16 -2.92 0.94
N PRO A 60 5.26 -4.17 0.44
CA PRO A 60 4.41 -4.64 -0.64
C PRO A 60 2.94 -4.76 -0.25
N LEU A 61 2.10 -4.56 -1.25
CA LEU A 61 0.66 -4.80 -1.26
C LEU A 61 0.39 -5.91 -2.28
N GLY A 62 -0.53 -6.82 -1.97
CA GLY A 62 -0.82 -7.95 -2.85
C GLY A 62 -2.09 -8.67 -2.46
N LEU A 63 -2.72 -9.31 -3.44
CA LEU A 63 -3.98 -10.04 -3.28
C LEU A 63 -3.91 -11.35 -4.07
N VAL A 64 -4.66 -12.37 -3.65
CA VAL A 64 -4.80 -13.63 -4.40
C VAL A 64 -6.28 -13.95 -4.55
N PHE A 65 -6.70 -14.21 -5.79
CA PHE A 65 -8.10 -14.49 -6.10
C PHE A 65 -8.31 -15.86 -6.74
N GLN A 66 -9.53 -16.39 -6.61
CA GLN A 66 -10.03 -17.52 -7.36
C GLN A 66 -11.36 -17.16 -8.07
N PRO A 67 -11.46 -17.39 -9.40
CA PRO A 67 -10.35 -17.67 -10.31
C PRO A 67 -9.42 -16.45 -10.48
N GLY A 68 -8.25 -16.65 -11.08
CA GLY A 68 -7.37 -15.55 -11.54
C GLY A 68 -6.04 -15.39 -10.81
N GLY A 69 -5.82 -16.07 -9.68
CA GLY A 69 -4.52 -16.12 -9.00
C GLY A 69 -4.05 -14.77 -8.45
N ALA A 70 -2.73 -14.67 -8.25
CA ALA A 70 -2.08 -13.51 -7.65
C ALA A 70 -2.26 -12.22 -8.45
N TRP A 71 -2.48 -11.13 -7.74
CA TRP A 71 -2.56 -9.76 -8.24
C TRP A 71 -1.47 -8.93 -7.53
N GLY A 72 -0.56 -8.33 -8.29
CA GLY A 72 0.56 -7.55 -7.74
C GLY A 72 1.71 -7.33 -8.72
N ALA A 73 2.13 -8.38 -9.42
CA ALA A 73 3.21 -8.29 -10.40
C ALA A 73 2.75 -7.65 -11.72
N GLY A 74 3.62 -6.86 -12.35
CA GLY A 74 3.36 -6.29 -13.67
C GLY A 74 2.19 -5.31 -13.75
N LEU A 75 1.74 -4.76 -12.61
CA LEU A 75 0.68 -3.77 -12.57
C LEU A 75 1.08 -2.47 -13.27
N ARG A 76 0.08 -1.78 -13.80
CA ARG A 76 0.18 -0.45 -14.40
C ARG A 76 -0.76 0.50 -13.68
N GLN A 77 -0.26 1.68 -13.35
CA GLN A 77 -1.12 2.77 -12.88
C GLN A 77 -1.87 3.37 -14.06
N VAL A 78 -3.19 3.22 -14.06
CA VAL A 78 -4.09 3.79 -15.09
C VAL A 78 -4.42 5.25 -14.79
N SER A 79 -4.71 5.55 -13.51
CA SER A 79 -5.02 6.90 -13.06
C SER A 79 -4.77 7.04 -11.56
N ALA A 80 -4.68 8.28 -11.09
CA ALA A 80 -4.63 8.60 -9.67
C ALA A 80 -5.46 9.88 -9.44
N GLN A 81 -6.44 9.80 -8.55
CA GLN A 81 -7.38 10.89 -8.27
C GLN A 81 -7.19 11.35 -6.83
N ALA A 82 -6.83 12.62 -6.66
CA ALA A 82 -6.69 13.23 -5.35
C ALA A 82 -7.97 13.97 -4.97
N SER A 83 -8.34 13.92 -3.69
CA SER A 83 -9.43 14.73 -3.14
C SER A 83 -9.14 15.12 -1.70
N VAL A 84 -9.87 16.10 -1.19
CA VAL A 84 -9.83 16.54 0.21
C VAL A 84 -11.25 16.47 0.74
N THR A 85 -11.40 16.02 1.99
CA THR A 85 -12.67 16.02 2.70
C THR A 85 -12.46 16.69 4.05
N ASP A 86 -13.33 17.61 4.41
CA ASP A 86 -13.42 18.23 5.73
C ASP A 86 -14.89 18.36 6.09
N GLU A 87 -15.38 17.43 6.89
CA GLU A 87 -16.78 17.36 7.27
C GLU A 87 -16.92 17.05 8.76
N PHE A 88 -18.13 17.21 9.28
CA PHE A 88 -18.46 16.83 10.63
C PHE A 88 -19.63 15.85 10.62
N TYR A 89 -19.56 14.85 11.49
CA TYR A 89 -20.67 13.93 11.74
C TYR A 89 -20.92 13.78 13.23
N SER A 90 -22.15 13.42 13.59
CA SER A 90 -22.56 13.20 14.97
C SER A 90 -22.52 11.73 15.31
N LEU A 91 -22.07 11.39 16.53
CA LEU A 91 -22.12 10.04 17.06
C LEU A 91 -23.16 9.98 18.18
N PRO A 92 -24.14 9.04 18.12
CA PRO A 92 -25.11 8.87 19.19
C PRO A 92 -24.48 8.29 20.46
N VAL A 93 -23.38 7.54 20.32
CA VAL A 93 -22.64 6.90 21.43
C VAL A 93 -21.14 6.98 21.12
N GLY A 94 -20.33 7.33 22.13
CA GLY A 94 -18.87 7.38 22.00
C GLY A 94 -18.22 8.37 22.96
N LYS A 95 -16.91 8.58 22.79
CA LYS A 95 -16.13 9.55 23.59
C LYS A 95 -16.32 11.02 23.15
N ALA A 96 -16.95 11.24 21.99
CA ALA A 96 -17.26 12.56 21.44
C ALA A 96 -18.62 12.52 20.73
N SER A 97 -19.41 13.58 20.86
CA SER A 97 -20.73 13.71 20.21
C SER A 97 -20.67 14.27 18.79
N ARG A 98 -19.61 15.01 18.46
CA ARG A 98 -19.33 15.58 17.14
C ARG A 98 -17.89 15.26 16.75
N VAL A 99 -17.70 14.61 15.61
CA VAL A 99 -16.39 14.21 15.09
C VAL A 99 -16.10 14.97 13.80
N ARG A 100 -14.88 15.49 13.68
CA ARG A 100 -14.37 16.07 12.43
C ARG A 100 -13.70 14.97 11.60
N ASN A 101 -14.13 14.79 10.37
CA ASN A 101 -13.55 13.87 9.40
C ASN A 101 -12.77 14.69 8.37
N HIS A 102 -11.48 14.93 8.66
CA HIS A 102 -10.61 15.76 7.83
C HIS A 102 -9.42 14.96 7.31
N TYR A 103 -9.37 14.74 6.01
CA TYR A 103 -8.31 13.97 5.36
C TYR A 103 -8.06 14.42 3.93
N ARG A 104 -6.86 14.08 3.44
CA ARG A 104 -6.57 14.05 2.00
C ARG A 104 -6.63 12.60 1.53
N GLN A 105 -7.14 12.39 0.32
CA GLN A 105 -7.31 11.06 -0.26
C GLN A 105 -6.57 10.94 -1.58
N LEU A 106 -6.09 9.74 -1.86
CA LEU A 106 -5.61 9.32 -3.16
C LEU A 106 -6.29 8.00 -3.55
N ARG A 107 -6.98 8.00 -4.69
CA ARG A 107 -7.61 6.81 -5.28
C ARG A 107 -6.84 6.42 -6.54
N ILE A 108 -6.10 5.32 -6.47
CA ILE A 108 -5.14 4.87 -7.49
C ILE A 108 -5.74 3.68 -8.25
N ALA A 109 -5.91 3.83 -9.56
CA ALA A 109 -6.40 2.77 -10.44
C ALA A 109 -5.23 1.90 -10.90
N LEU A 110 -5.21 0.64 -10.50
CA LEU A 110 -4.13 -0.31 -10.76
C LEU A 110 -4.65 -1.47 -11.61
N ARG A 111 -4.04 -1.68 -12.78
CA ARG A 111 -4.47 -2.70 -13.74
C ARG A 111 -3.35 -3.65 -14.09
N GLU A 112 -3.67 -4.93 -14.18
CA GLU A 112 -2.78 -5.93 -14.78
C GLU A 112 -2.58 -5.68 -16.29
N GLY A 113 -1.57 -6.33 -16.87
CA GLY A 113 -1.37 -6.32 -18.32
C GLY A 113 -2.54 -6.94 -19.09
N GLY A 114 -2.74 -6.50 -20.34
CA GLY A 114 -3.80 -7.03 -21.21
C GLY A 114 -5.21 -6.67 -20.73
N PRO A 115 -6.20 -7.57 -20.88
CA PRO A 115 -7.56 -7.35 -20.36
C PRO A 115 -7.67 -7.54 -18.83
N GLY A 116 -6.55 -7.67 -18.11
CA GLY A 116 -6.51 -8.07 -16.71
C GLY A 116 -7.21 -7.12 -15.73
N ARG A 117 -7.27 -7.57 -14.47
CA ARG A 117 -8.15 -7.02 -13.43
C ARG A 117 -7.76 -5.60 -13.07
N LEU A 118 -8.77 -4.74 -12.97
CA LEU A 118 -8.68 -3.40 -12.40
C LEU A 118 -9.05 -3.45 -10.91
N VAL A 119 -8.14 -2.99 -10.05
CA VAL A 119 -8.37 -2.80 -8.61
C VAL A 119 -7.97 -1.37 -8.25
N TYR A 120 -8.73 -0.73 -7.37
CA TYR A 120 -8.32 0.56 -6.83
C TYR A 120 -7.68 0.40 -5.46
N LEU A 121 -6.58 1.09 -5.23
CA LEU A 121 -6.07 1.37 -3.89
C LEU A 121 -6.56 2.76 -3.47
N VAL A 122 -7.36 2.82 -2.41
CA VAL A 122 -7.83 4.09 -1.83
C VAL A 122 -7.09 4.33 -0.54
N VAL A 123 -6.39 5.46 -0.45
CA VAL A 123 -5.57 5.84 0.70
C VAL A 123 -6.08 7.16 1.24
N ARG A 124 -6.29 7.26 2.55
CA ARG A 124 -6.65 8.48 3.27
C ARG A 124 -5.56 8.80 4.28
N ALA A 125 -5.04 10.02 4.22
CA ALA A 125 -4.10 10.57 5.18
C ALA A 125 -4.84 11.61 6.06
N TYR A 126 -4.94 11.29 7.33
CA TYR A 126 -5.34 12.16 8.42
C TYR A 126 -4.09 12.75 9.08
N ASP A 127 -4.24 13.77 9.92
CA ASP A 127 -3.11 14.36 10.65
C ASP A 127 -2.45 13.35 11.62
N ASP A 128 -3.24 12.40 12.14
CA ASP A 128 -2.84 11.41 13.14
C ASP A 128 -2.82 9.96 12.63
N GLY A 129 -3.09 9.73 11.34
CA GLY A 129 -3.20 8.37 10.84
C GLY A 129 -3.29 8.22 9.33
N LEU A 130 -3.06 6.98 8.87
CA LEU A 130 -3.24 6.57 7.49
C LEU A 130 -4.20 5.39 7.47
N ALA A 131 -5.16 5.40 6.56
CA ALA A 131 -5.99 4.26 6.25
C ALA A 131 -5.90 3.95 4.76
N PHE A 132 -5.91 2.67 4.40
CA PHE A 132 -6.09 2.28 3.01
C PHE A 132 -7.04 1.09 2.89
N ARG A 133 -7.63 0.95 1.70
CA ARG A 133 -8.46 -0.20 1.33
C ARG A 133 -8.34 -0.49 -0.16
N TYR A 134 -8.69 -1.70 -0.54
CA TYR A 134 -8.90 -2.09 -1.93
C TYR A 134 -10.37 -1.89 -2.30
N GLU A 135 -10.63 -1.38 -3.51
CA GLU A 135 -11.97 -1.37 -4.11
C GLU A 135 -11.97 -2.17 -5.41
N PHE A 136 -12.97 -3.01 -5.56
CA PHE A 136 -13.11 -3.96 -6.66
C PHE A 136 -14.31 -3.54 -7.53
N PRO A 137 -14.09 -2.78 -8.61
CA PRO A 137 -15.18 -2.34 -9.46
C PRO A 137 -15.73 -3.51 -10.27
N ALA A 138 -17.04 -3.52 -10.48
CA ALA A 138 -17.66 -4.40 -11.47
C ALA A 138 -17.03 -4.14 -12.85
N GLN A 139 -16.58 -5.20 -13.52
CA GLN A 139 -15.95 -5.13 -14.82
C GLN A 139 -16.23 -6.40 -15.63
N LYS A 140 -15.98 -6.35 -16.93
CA LYS A 140 -16.18 -7.49 -17.82
C LYS A 140 -15.38 -8.70 -17.30
N ASP A 141 -16.03 -9.86 -17.26
CA ASP A 141 -15.45 -11.15 -16.86
C ASP A 141 -14.94 -11.20 -15.40
N TRP A 142 -15.32 -10.23 -14.55
CA TRP A 142 -14.96 -10.19 -13.13
C TRP A 142 -16.05 -9.52 -12.29
N THR A 143 -17.25 -10.13 -12.28
CA THR A 143 -18.41 -9.69 -11.49
C THR A 143 -18.54 -10.44 -10.16
N SER A 144 -17.88 -11.58 -10.00
CA SER A 144 -17.74 -12.33 -8.76
C SER A 144 -16.35 -12.97 -8.68
N TYR A 145 -15.85 -13.13 -7.46
CA TYR A 145 -14.55 -13.75 -7.17
C TYR A 145 -14.52 -14.21 -5.71
N VAL A 146 -13.59 -15.10 -5.40
CA VAL A 146 -13.17 -15.43 -4.04
C VAL A 146 -11.80 -14.79 -3.82
N LEU A 147 -11.66 -13.97 -2.78
CA LEU A 147 -10.35 -13.50 -2.31
C LEU A 147 -9.80 -14.57 -1.34
N THR A 148 -8.71 -15.24 -1.71
CA THR A 148 -8.13 -16.30 -0.87
C THR A 148 -7.10 -15.75 0.10
N ASP A 149 -6.33 -14.75 -0.32
CA ASP A 149 -5.27 -14.17 0.50
C ASP A 149 -5.16 -12.66 0.29
N GLU A 150 -4.92 -11.94 1.38
CA GLU A 150 -4.44 -10.56 1.38
C GLU A 150 -3.01 -10.54 1.90
N ASN A 151 -2.08 -10.14 1.03
CA ASN A 151 -0.64 -10.10 1.32
C ASN A 151 -0.18 -8.64 1.54
N SER A 152 -1.01 -7.82 2.20
CA SER A 152 -0.65 -6.47 2.63
C SER A 152 0.36 -6.55 3.77
N THR A 153 1.50 -5.87 3.63
CA THR A 153 2.56 -5.87 4.64
C THR A 153 2.74 -4.51 5.30
N PHE A 154 3.38 -4.53 6.48
CA PHE A 154 3.74 -3.35 7.26
C PHE A 154 5.18 -3.52 7.75
N HIS A 155 6.16 -3.22 6.91
CA HIS A 155 7.58 -3.25 7.30
C HIS A 155 7.91 -2.05 8.17
N LEU A 156 7.80 -2.21 9.49
CA LEU A 156 8.07 -1.15 10.46
C LEU A 156 9.54 -0.73 10.42
N ALA A 157 9.80 0.57 10.60
CA ALA A 157 11.16 1.10 10.64
C ALA A 157 11.85 0.76 11.97
N GLY A 158 13.09 0.24 11.91
CA GLY A 158 13.88 -0.08 13.09
C GLY A 158 13.43 -1.36 13.80
N ASP A 159 13.61 -1.41 15.13
CA ASP A 159 13.16 -2.51 15.98
C ASP A 159 12.26 -1.96 17.11
N PRO A 160 11.04 -1.52 16.78
CA PRO A 160 10.16 -0.89 17.76
C PRO A 160 9.68 -1.89 18.80
N THR A 161 9.28 -1.37 19.97
CA THR A 161 8.64 -2.19 20.99
C THR A 161 7.16 -2.36 20.65
N LEU A 162 6.70 -3.61 20.59
CA LEU A 162 5.30 -3.93 20.42
C LEU A 162 4.62 -4.08 21.78
N LEU A 163 3.37 -3.65 21.84
CA LEU A 163 2.39 -4.07 22.84
C LEU A 163 1.25 -4.74 22.09
N THR A 164 1.23 -6.08 22.15
CA THR A 164 0.34 -6.91 21.34
C THR A 164 -0.17 -8.12 22.13
N LEU A 165 -1.24 -8.74 21.67
CA LEU A 165 -1.78 -9.98 22.22
C LEU A 165 -1.57 -11.10 21.20
N PHE A 166 -0.77 -12.11 21.56
CA PHE A 166 -0.49 -13.24 20.68
C PHE A 166 -1.65 -14.22 20.63
N ARG A 167 -1.89 -14.78 19.44
CA ARG A 167 -2.96 -15.76 19.22
C ARG A 167 -2.42 -17.13 18.76
N PRO A 168 -2.95 -18.23 19.31
CA PRO A 168 -2.56 -19.58 18.88
C PRO A 168 -3.28 -20.02 17.59
N SER A 169 -4.40 -19.38 17.24
CA SER A 169 -5.20 -19.70 16.05
C SER A 169 -6.12 -18.52 15.68
N TYR A 170 -6.88 -18.65 14.60
CA TYR A 170 -7.90 -17.66 14.18
C TYR A 170 -9.19 -17.72 15.00
N THR A 171 -9.43 -18.79 15.75
CA THR A 171 -10.64 -18.96 16.57
C THR A 171 -10.32 -18.60 18.02
N THR A 172 -10.60 -17.36 18.43
CA THR A 172 -10.18 -16.81 19.73
C THR A 172 -11.26 -15.95 20.36
N SER A 173 -11.23 -15.74 21.69
CA SER A 173 -12.16 -14.86 22.39
C SER A 173 -11.79 -13.37 22.31
N HIS A 174 -10.66 -13.03 21.71
CA HIS A 174 -10.06 -11.71 21.80
C HIS A 174 -9.66 -11.25 23.22
N GLU A 175 -9.56 -12.18 24.19
CA GLU A 175 -9.16 -11.88 25.57
C GLU A 175 -7.77 -12.42 25.91
N GLY A 176 -7.03 -11.72 26.79
CA GLY A 176 -5.72 -12.14 27.27
C GLY A 176 -4.83 -10.99 27.71
N PHE A 177 -3.62 -11.32 28.20
CA PHE A 177 -2.65 -10.33 28.63
C PHE A 177 -1.76 -9.87 27.48
N TYR A 178 -1.58 -8.55 27.39
CA TYR A 178 -0.64 -7.98 26.43
C TYR A 178 0.80 -8.38 26.73
N SER A 179 1.51 -8.75 25.68
CA SER A 179 2.95 -8.96 25.67
C SER A 179 3.67 -7.69 25.23
N ARG A 180 4.78 -7.39 25.89
CA ARG A 180 5.66 -6.26 25.54
C ARG A 180 7.04 -6.76 25.16
N LEU A 181 7.44 -6.55 23.91
CA LEU A 181 8.70 -7.06 23.37
C LEU A 181 9.13 -6.29 22.11
N PRO A 182 10.42 -6.22 21.78
CA PRO A 182 10.89 -5.73 20.49
C PRO A 182 10.34 -6.56 19.32
N LEU A 183 10.09 -5.92 18.17
CA LEU A 183 9.64 -6.58 16.95
C LEU A 183 10.56 -7.76 16.56
N SER A 184 11.87 -7.60 16.72
CA SER A 184 12.89 -8.63 16.44
C SER A 184 12.75 -9.89 17.28
N LYS A 185 11.97 -9.86 18.37
CA LYS A 185 11.69 -11.01 19.23
C LYS A 185 10.37 -11.72 18.90
N VAL A 186 9.57 -11.17 17.99
CA VAL A 186 8.38 -11.85 17.49
C VAL A 186 8.80 -12.99 16.56
N LYS A 187 8.33 -14.20 16.82
CA LYS A 187 8.60 -15.35 15.94
C LYS A 187 7.83 -15.19 14.64
N ALA A 188 8.42 -15.61 13.52
CA ALA A 188 7.70 -15.73 12.26
C ALA A 188 6.42 -16.57 12.44
N ASP A 189 5.41 -16.30 11.61
CA ASP A 189 4.12 -16.99 11.60
C ASP A 189 3.34 -16.93 12.94
N THR A 190 3.61 -15.90 13.75
CA THR A 190 2.86 -15.64 14.97
C THR A 190 1.69 -14.71 14.67
N LEU A 191 0.47 -15.12 15.04
CA LEU A 191 -0.71 -14.27 14.93
C LEU A 191 -0.68 -13.20 16.02
N LEU A 192 -0.84 -11.95 15.59
CA LEU A 192 -1.02 -10.78 16.45
C LEU A 192 -2.48 -10.36 16.41
N ASP A 193 -3.08 -10.09 17.58
CA ASP A 193 -4.40 -9.48 17.62
C ASP A 193 -4.36 -8.00 17.26
N LEU A 194 -5.50 -7.47 16.81
CA LEU A 194 -5.68 -6.04 16.54
C LEU A 194 -6.60 -5.42 17.60
N PRO A 195 -6.30 -4.19 18.09
CA PRO A 195 -5.15 -3.37 17.72
C PRO A 195 -3.83 -3.83 18.38
N THR A 196 -2.73 -3.74 17.61
CA THR A 196 -1.35 -3.82 18.12
C THR A 196 -0.76 -2.40 18.18
N LEU A 197 -0.11 -2.07 19.30
CA LEU A 197 0.61 -0.79 19.47
C LEU A 197 2.10 -0.98 19.19
N VAL A 198 2.70 -0.02 18.50
CA VAL A 198 4.12 0.04 18.12
C VAL A 198 4.74 1.31 18.73
N GLN A 199 5.86 1.19 19.44
CA GLN A 199 6.55 2.28 20.15
C GLN A 199 8.01 2.42 19.77
#